data_AF-A0AAV1HV57-F1
#
_entry.id   AF-A0AAV1HV57-F1
#
_cell.length_a   1.000
_cell.length_b   1.000
_cell.length_c   1.000
_cell.angle_alpha   90.00
_cell.angle_beta   90.00
_cell.angle_gamma   90.00
#
_symmetry.space_group_name_H-M   'P 1'
#
loop_
_entity.id
_entity.type
_entity.pdbx_description
1 polymer ?
#
loop_
_entity_poly.entity_id
_entity_poly.type
_entity_poly.pdbx_seq_one_letter_code
_entity_poly.pdbx_strand_id
1 'polypeptide(L)'
;MQHSLSTSHHECILYRWRPWERGKAQRAPPHAASKGFGAPAKKQQDNGAAKKDKGRGATKKKEHGHISGTSSQAVEKALKMVDGKVRPVDPREASKGRLDYAQVKDWGSGNSDELESMQVTSFEPDKKKRGRQEPFYEVLAHRLAELEKEGVLQIAQPKGAPPLPPFERWSFKERRYIQWLADMHTAHYTLEAAIADAAVVAATEHYDDNDRLRKAFAALSHFTEEKGLHRSLEIAADLNNIAKASTLEHAVVLKPSANSNAYREYLIRLVNTCTEEDESESDKIEESALRLVANAYLLHVTHLTTGMRIGAAAAEKLNLFPAQALNFYQTWPPEAVPDPLAHFIKNTNAAGKALTPEQQELLLQELPRAMPKITVLLSSLTHAD
;
A
#
# COMPACT_ATOMS: atom_id res chain seq x y z
N MET A 1 -27.84 4.75 59.89
CA MET A 1 -27.88 5.04 58.43
C MET A 1 -26.44 5.03 57.92
N GLN A 2 -25.99 3.88 57.40
CA GLN A 2 -24.69 3.73 56.76
C GLN A 2 -24.93 3.75 55.24
N HIS A 3 -24.41 4.77 54.56
CA HIS A 3 -24.41 4.82 53.11
C HIS A 3 -23.32 3.90 52.56
N SER A 4 -23.75 2.80 51.93
CA SER A 4 -22.92 1.94 51.11
C SER A 4 -22.52 2.71 49.85
N LEU A 5 -21.23 3.05 49.73
CA LEU A 5 -20.62 3.50 48.49
C LEU A 5 -20.28 2.24 47.68
N SER A 6 -21.09 1.96 46.66
CA SER A 6 -20.80 0.98 45.63
C SER A 6 -19.68 1.52 44.73
N THR A 7 -18.45 1.07 44.98
CA THR A 7 -17.32 1.24 44.05
C THR A 7 -17.50 0.27 42.90
N SER A 8 -18.13 0.72 41.82
CA SER A 8 -18.11 0.03 40.53
C SER A 8 -16.66 -0.07 40.06
N HIS A 9 -16.07 -1.26 40.20
CA HIS A 9 -14.80 -1.59 39.57
C HIS A 9 -15.01 -1.58 38.06
N HIS A 10 -14.72 -0.44 37.44
CA HIS A 10 -14.46 -0.41 36.00
C HIS A 10 -13.14 -1.14 35.79
N GLU A 11 -13.22 -2.46 35.54
CA GLU A 11 -12.10 -3.20 34.97
C GLU A 11 -11.71 -2.46 33.69
N CYS A 12 -10.59 -1.75 33.76
CA CYS A 12 -9.99 -1.09 32.63
C CYS A 12 -9.75 -2.17 31.57
N ILE A 13 -10.52 -2.12 30.47
CA ILE A 13 -10.41 -3.03 29.33
C ILE A 13 -9.08 -2.73 28.65
N LEU A 14 -7.99 -3.19 29.26
CA LEU A 14 -6.70 -3.27 28.63
C LEU A 14 -6.83 -4.36 27.58
N TYR A 15 -6.75 -3.96 26.32
CA TYR A 15 -6.48 -4.88 25.23
C TYR A 15 -5.15 -5.53 25.56
N ARG A 16 -5.20 -6.72 26.15
CA ARG A 16 -4.03 -7.49 26.50
C ARG A 16 -3.49 -8.10 25.22
N TRP A 17 -2.84 -7.25 24.40
CA TRP A 17 -1.82 -7.68 23.47
C TRP A 17 -0.81 -8.45 24.32
N ARG A 18 -0.89 -9.77 24.32
CA ARG A 18 0.24 -10.56 24.80
C ARG A 18 1.35 -10.24 23.81
N PRO A 19 2.50 -9.68 24.26
CA PRO A 19 3.69 -9.68 23.44
C PRO A 19 3.82 -11.12 22.95
N TRP A 20 3.73 -11.34 21.65
CA TRP A 20 3.87 -12.68 21.13
C TRP A 20 5.32 -13.02 21.41
N GLU A 21 5.54 -13.86 22.43
CA GLU A 21 6.88 -14.32 22.78
C GLU A 21 7.53 -14.76 21.47
N ARG A 22 8.73 -14.26 21.19
CA ARG A 22 9.64 -14.83 20.18
C ARG A 22 9.97 -16.26 20.63
N GLY A 23 8.97 -17.13 20.60
CA GLY A 23 9.11 -18.55 20.79
C GLY A 23 10.04 -18.97 19.68
N LYS A 24 11.21 -19.51 20.06
CA LYS A 24 12.10 -20.25 19.17
C LYS A 24 11.21 -21.03 18.22
N ALA A 25 11.26 -20.71 16.92
CA ALA A 25 10.46 -21.39 15.92
C ALA A 25 10.76 -22.89 16.07
N GLN A 26 9.87 -23.61 16.73
CA GLN A 26 9.92 -25.06 16.74
C GLN A 26 9.66 -25.42 15.29
N ARG A 27 10.70 -25.95 14.61
CA ARG A 27 10.62 -26.44 13.24
C ARG A 27 9.33 -27.25 13.11
N ALA A 28 8.39 -26.72 12.34
CA ALA A 28 7.17 -27.43 12.03
C ALA A 28 7.56 -28.76 11.37
N PRO A 29 6.93 -29.89 11.71
CA PRO A 29 7.17 -31.14 11.00
C PRO A 29 6.84 -30.95 9.51
N PRO A 30 7.55 -31.64 8.60
CA PRO A 30 7.32 -31.50 7.17
C PRO A 30 5.88 -31.85 6.82
N HIS A 31 5.08 -30.83 6.49
CA HIS A 31 3.73 -31.03 5.99
C HIS A 31 3.79 -31.55 4.56
N ALA A 32 3.13 -32.68 4.32
CA ALA A 32 2.92 -33.26 3.01
C ALA A 32 2.30 -32.23 2.06
N ALA A 33 2.86 -32.15 0.85
CA ALA A 33 2.48 -31.22 -0.22
C ALA A 33 0.96 -31.19 -0.45
N SER A 34 0.31 -30.12 -0.02
CA SER A 34 -1.07 -29.81 -0.40
C SER A 34 -1.07 -29.23 -1.82
N LYS A 35 -2.01 -29.75 -2.62
CA LYS A 35 -2.16 -29.54 -4.06
C LYS A 35 -2.13 -28.06 -4.45
N GLY A 36 -1.29 -27.76 -5.43
CA GLY A 36 -0.97 -26.43 -5.93
C GLY A 36 -2.14 -25.65 -6.54
N PHE A 37 -1.96 -24.32 -6.51
CA PHE A 37 -2.72 -23.36 -7.28
C PHE A 37 -2.45 -23.60 -8.77
N GLY A 38 -3.53 -23.88 -9.52
CA GLY A 38 -3.47 -24.30 -10.92
C GLY A 38 -2.87 -23.25 -11.85
N ALA A 39 -1.98 -23.71 -12.73
CA ALA A 39 -1.54 -22.98 -13.91
C ALA A 39 -2.70 -22.79 -14.90
N PRO A 40 -2.77 -21.66 -15.64
CA PRO A 40 -3.75 -21.51 -16.70
C PRO A 40 -3.44 -22.45 -17.87
N ALA A 41 -4.45 -23.21 -18.28
CA ALA A 41 -4.41 -24.12 -19.42
C ALA A 41 -4.17 -23.36 -20.73
N LYS A 42 -3.13 -23.78 -21.48
CA LYS A 42 -2.96 -23.42 -22.90
C LYS A 42 -4.12 -24.01 -23.70
N LYS A 43 -4.95 -23.16 -24.30
CA LYS A 43 -5.89 -23.57 -25.35
C LYS A 43 -5.25 -23.37 -26.72
N GLN A 44 -5.17 -24.49 -27.43
CA GLN A 44 -4.61 -24.67 -28.76
C GLN A 44 -5.75 -24.51 -29.80
N GLN A 45 -5.45 -23.75 -30.87
CA GLN A 45 -6.07 -23.73 -32.21
C GLN A 45 -7.60 -23.49 -32.37
N ASP A 46 -8.00 -22.57 -33.26
CA ASP A 46 -8.09 -22.90 -34.69
C ASP A 46 -8.34 -21.69 -35.63
N ASN A 47 -8.03 -21.94 -36.89
CA ASN A 47 -8.01 -21.04 -38.05
C ASN A 47 -9.37 -20.46 -38.48
N GLY A 48 -9.38 -19.28 -39.11
CA GLY A 48 -10.53 -18.88 -39.93
C GLY A 48 -10.56 -17.46 -40.50
N ALA A 49 -10.27 -17.38 -41.81
CA ALA A 49 -10.83 -16.47 -42.81
C ALA A 49 -10.37 -15.00 -42.91
N ALA A 50 -9.77 -14.74 -44.08
CA ALA A 50 -9.45 -13.45 -44.65
C ALA A 50 -10.70 -12.62 -45.01
N LYS A 51 -10.63 -11.30 -44.78
CA LYS A 51 -11.40 -10.32 -45.55
C LYS A 51 -10.56 -9.07 -45.82
N LYS A 52 -10.41 -8.79 -47.12
CA LYS A 52 -9.91 -7.54 -47.70
C LYS A 52 -10.75 -6.38 -47.18
N ASP A 53 -10.10 -5.28 -46.78
CA ASP A 53 -10.67 -3.98 -47.09
C ASP A 53 -9.61 -2.90 -47.38
N LYS A 54 -9.90 -2.14 -48.43
CA LYS A 54 -9.10 -1.06 -49.00
C LYS A 54 -9.54 0.25 -48.36
N GLY A 55 -8.61 1.08 -47.91
CA GLY A 55 -8.95 2.41 -47.39
C GLY A 55 -7.77 3.38 -47.39
N ARG A 56 -7.46 3.93 -48.57
CA ARG A 56 -6.60 5.10 -48.78
C ARG A 56 -7.25 6.34 -48.13
N GLY A 57 -6.50 7.10 -47.34
CA GLY A 57 -6.93 8.41 -46.83
C GLY A 57 -5.75 9.23 -46.33
N ALA A 58 -5.12 9.96 -47.24
CA ALA A 58 -4.07 10.93 -46.96
C ALA A 58 -4.69 12.29 -46.62
N THR A 59 -4.25 12.93 -45.53
CA THR A 59 -4.49 14.37 -45.34
C THR A 59 -3.35 15.08 -44.61
N LYS A 60 -2.55 15.76 -45.44
CA LYS A 60 -2.02 17.13 -45.32
C LYS A 60 -1.46 17.63 -43.98
N LYS A 61 -0.13 17.66 -43.98
CA LYS A 61 0.79 18.70 -43.49
C LYS A 61 0.21 20.12 -43.58
N LYS A 62 0.30 20.90 -42.49
CA LYS A 62 0.42 22.37 -42.51
C LYS A 62 1.52 22.80 -41.53
N GLU A 63 2.54 23.42 -42.09
CA GLU A 63 3.56 24.23 -41.41
C GLU A 63 3.11 25.71 -41.36
N HIS A 64 3.87 26.51 -40.60
CA HIS A 64 3.79 27.94 -40.28
C HIS A 64 3.12 28.27 -38.93
N GLY A 65 3.72 29.02 -38.01
CA GLY A 65 4.95 29.80 -38.11
C GLY A 65 5.51 30.24 -36.76
N HIS A 66 6.63 30.92 -36.88
CA HIS A 66 7.56 31.43 -35.88
C HIS A 66 6.98 32.68 -35.19
N ILE A 67 6.91 32.73 -33.85
CA ILE A 67 6.84 34.00 -33.08
C ILE A 67 7.70 33.85 -31.83
N SER A 68 8.64 34.79 -31.72
CA SER A 68 9.57 35.01 -30.63
C SER A 68 8.90 35.60 -29.39
N GLY A 69 9.42 35.25 -28.21
CA GLY A 69 9.70 36.24 -27.18
C GLY A 69 8.67 36.38 -26.04
N THR A 70 9.24 36.29 -24.84
CA THR A 70 8.75 36.75 -23.53
C THR A 70 7.83 35.85 -22.72
N SER A 71 8.36 35.50 -21.55
CA SER A 71 7.77 34.80 -20.42
C SER A 71 6.40 35.35 -20.02
N SER A 72 5.56 34.44 -19.49
CA SER A 72 4.39 34.71 -18.62
C SER A 72 2.99 34.32 -19.15
N GLN A 73 2.85 33.41 -20.12
CA GLN A 73 1.53 32.78 -20.37
C GLN A 73 1.27 31.51 -19.56
N ALA A 74 2.31 30.77 -19.15
CA ALA A 74 2.13 29.55 -18.36
C ALA A 74 1.72 29.84 -16.89
N VAL A 75 2.25 30.92 -16.32
CA VAL A 75 1.90 31.39 -14.96
C VAL A 75 0.49 31.98 -14.94
N GLU A 76 0.11 32.72 -15.98
CA GLU A 76 -1.24 33.30 -16.10
C GLU A 76 -2.32 32.23 -16.36
N LYS A 77 -1.96 31.14 -17.06
CA LYS A 77 -2.85 29.98 -17.27
C LYS A 77 -2.99 29.12 -15.99
N ALA A 78 -1.94 29.04 -15.17
CA ALA A 78 -1.99 28.40 -13.86
C ALA A 78 -2.84 29.20 -12.86
N LEU A 79 -2.71 30.54 -12.85
CA LEU A 79 -3.54 31.41 -12.01
C LEU A 79 -5.02 31.39 -12.40
N LYS A 80 -5.35 31.29 -13.70
CA LYS A 80 -6.74 31.12 -14.16
C LYS A 80 -7.37 29.75 -13.86
N MET A 81 -6.57 28.71 -13.61
CA MET A 81 -7.06 27.40 -13.19
C MET A 81 -7.37 27.33 -11.68
N VAL A 82 -6.81 28.23 -10.88
CA VAL A 82 -7.06 28.31 -9.44
C VAL A 82 -8.39 29.01 -9.13
N ASP A 83 -8.90 29.84 -10.05
CA ASP A 83 -10.06 30.72 -9.81
C ASP A 83 -11.35 30.26 -10.52
N GLY A 84 -11.40 29.03 -11.03
CA GLY A 84 -12.50 28.58 -11.89
C GLY A 84 -12.90 27.13 -11.70
N LYS A 85 -14.00 26.92 -10.95
CA LYS A 85 -14.90 25.76 -10.96
C LYS A 85 -14.21 24.41 -11.20
N VAL A 86 -13.87 23.75 -10.09
CA VAL A 86 -13.59 22.32 -10.04
C VAL A 86 -14.71 21.58 -10.78
N ARG A 87 -14.33 20.76 -11.78
CA ARG A 87 -15.26 19.90 -12.52
C ARG A 87 -16.01 19.02 -11.52
N PRO A 88 -17.35 18.97 -11.54
CA PRO A 88 -18.11 17.98 -10.79
C PRO A 88 -17.64 16.58 -11.16
N VAL A 89 -17.42 15.74 -10.15
CA VAL A 89 -17.05 14.33 -10.33
C VAL A 89 -18.13 13.65 -11.15
N ASP A 90 -17.76 13.01 -12.27
CA ASP A 90 -18.69 12.25 -13.10
C ASP A 90 -19.05 10.94 -12.35
N PRO A 91 -20.33 10.73 -11.98
CA PRO A 91 -20.75 9.53 -11.25
C PRO A 91 -20.45 8.23 -12.02
N ARG A 92 -20.32 8.28 -13.35
CA ARG A 92 -19.97 7.12 -14.19
C ARG A 92 -18.50 6.76 -14.15
N GLU A 93 -17.62 7.71 -13.83
CA GLU A 93 -16.19 7.46 -13.60
C GLU A 93 -15.96 6.93 -12.19
N ALA A 94 -16.64 7.51 -11.19
CA ALA A 94 -16.61 7.04 -9.80
C ALA A 94 -17.15 5.61 -9.66
N SER A 95 -18.21 5.24 -10.41
CA SER A 95 -18.78 3.88 -10.40
C SER A 95 -17.89 2.82 -11.04
N LYS A 96 -16.79 3.19 -11.71
CA LYS A 96 -15.85 2.24 -12.33
C LYS A 96 -14.71 1.81 -11.42
N GLY A 97 -14.71 2.25 -10.16
CA GLY A 97 -13.71 1.82 -9.18
C GLY A 97 -12.29 2.25 -9.53
N ARG A 98 -12.15 3.40 -10.21
CA ARG A 98 -10.85 3.98 -10.56
C ARG A 98 -10.16 4.41 -9.27
N LEU A 99 -9.01 3.81 -8.96
CA LEU A 99 -8.20 4.15 -7.81
C LEU A 99 -7.35 5.37 -8.20
N ASP A 100 -7.96 6.56 -8.19
CA ASP A 100 -7.22 7.78 -8.51
C ASP A 100 -6.14 8.02 -7.43
N TYR A 101 -4.87 7.96 -7.85
CA TYR A 101 -3.73 8.40 -7.04
C TYR A 101 -3.85 9.91 -6.83
N ALA A 102 -4.27 10.29 -5.63
CA ALA A 102 -4.48 11.65 -5.19
C ALA A 102 -3.23 12.15 -4.48
N GLN A 103 -2.60 13.21 -4.99
CA GLN A 103 -1.66 14.00 -4.20
C GLN A 103 -2.46 15.12 -3.51
N VAL A 104 -2.41 15.16 -2.19
CA VAL A 104 -3.00 16.25 -1.40
C VAL A 104 -1.96 17.37 -1.35
N LYS A 105 -2.31 18.56 -1.86
CA LYS A 105 -1.38 19.69 -1.98
C LYS A 105 -0.86 20.19 -0.62
N ASP A 106 -1.71 20.14 0.40
CA ASP A 106 -1.42 20.55 1.78
C ASP A 106 -2.35 19.75 2.70
N TRP A 107 -1.79 19.11 3.73
CA TRP A 107 -2.53 18.31 4.70
C TRP A 107 -3.26 19.16 5.74
N GLY A 108 -3.06 20.49 5.72
CA GLY A 108 -3.70 21.42 6.62
C GLY A 108 -3.22 21.27 8.06
N SER A 109 -3.88 21.99 8.97
CA SER A 109 -3.56 21.99 10.41
C SER A 109 -4.15 20.80 11.18
N GLY A 110 -4.95 19.96 10.52
CA GLY A 110 -5.75 18.91 11.15
C GLY A 110 -7.13 19.39 11.66
N ASN A 111 -7.54 20.63 11.35
CA ASN A 111 -8.88 21.13 11.63
C ASN A 111 -9.92 20.54 10.68
N SER A 112 -11.06 20.12 11.23
CA SER A 112 -12.22 19.54 10.49
C SER A 112 -12.66 20.39 9.30
N ASP A 113 -12.72 21.71 9.49
CA ASP A 113 -13.26 22.65 8.49
C ASP A 113 -12.34 22.83 7.28
N GLU A 114 -11.08 22.38 7.37
CA GLU A 114 -10.10 22.44 6.27
C GLU A 114 -10.16 21.20 5.36
N LEU A 115 -10.78 20.10 5.81
CA LEU A 115 -10.91 18.85 5.06
C LEU A 115 -11.72 19.02 3.76
N GLU A 116 -12.75 19.87 3.79
CA GLU A 116 -13.58 20.18 2.61
C GLU A 116 -12.82 20.99 1.54
N SER A 117 -11.70 21.62 1.91
CA SER A 117 -10.88 22.45 1.01
C SER A 117 -9.68 21.71 0.42
N MET A 118 -9.49 20.43 0.75
CA MET A 118 -8.35 19.63 0.28
C MET A 118 -8.37 19.49 -1.25
N GLN A 119 -7.45 20.20 -1.92
CA GLN A 119 -7.24 20.05 -3.35
C GLN A 119 -6.49 18.75 -3.62
N VAL A 120 -7.23 17.76 -4.11
CA VAL A 120 -6.70 16.53 -4.67
C VAL A 120 -6.30 16.77 -6.12
N THR A 121 -5.01 16.74 -6.41
CA THR A 121 -4.53 16.69 -7.80
C THR A 121 -4.33 15.23 -8.21
N SER A 122 -5.00 14.79 -9.27
CA SER A 122 -4.78 13.44 -9.82
C SER A 122 -3.39 13.35 -10.44
N PHE A 123 -2.61 12.34 -10.05
CA PHE A 123 -1.33 12.06 -10.69
C PHE A 123 -1.55 11.26 -11.98
N GLU A 124 -1.59 11.94 -13.13
CA GLU A 124 -1.31 11.29 -14.42
C GLU A 124 0.16 11.52 -14.75
N PRO A 125 1.02 10.49 -14.65
CA PRO A 125 2.44 10.64 -14.97
C PRO A 125 2.65 11.10 -16.43
N ASP A 126 3.53 12.09 -16.59
CA ASP A 126 3.71 12.86 -17.83
C ASP A 126 4.40 12.01 -18.92
N LYS A 127 3.58 11.42 -19.81
CA LYS A 127 4.03 10.56 -20.93
C LYS A 127 5.03 11.22 -21.88
N LYS A 128 5.27 12.53 -21.80
CA LYS A 128 6.07 13.30 -22.77
C LYS A 128 7.58 13.34 -22.50
N LYS A 129 8.08 12.74 -21.40
CA LYS A 129 9.52 12.78 -21.04
C LYS A 129 10.29 11.47 -21.23
N ARG A 130 9.99 10.70 -22.29
CA ARG A 130 10.64 9.39 -22.63
C ARG A 130 12.15 9.42 -22.98
N GLY A 131 12.88 10.47 -22.62
CA GLY A 131 14.32 10.60 -22.90
C GLY A 131 15.23 10.66 -21.66
N ARG A 132 14.68 10.78 -20.46
CA ARG A 132 15.42 10.71 -19.19
C ARG A 132 15.03 9.43 -18.48
N GLN A 133 15.99 8.79 -17.80
CA GLN A 133 15.71 7.63 -16.94
C GLN A 133 14.66 8.05 -15.91
N GLU A 134 13.49 7.44 -16.00
CA GLU A 134 12.35 7.71 -15.14
C GLU A 134 12.68 7.32 -13.68
N PRO A 135 12.29 8.11 -12.67
CA PRO A 135 12.41 7.70 -11.28
C PRO A 135 11.72 6.36 -11.05
N PHE A 136 12.35 5.46 -10.31
CA PHE A 136 11.84 4.11 -10.12
C PHE A 136 10.42 4.06 -9.52
N TYR A 137 10.07 5.01 -8.65
CA TYR A 137 8.71 5.17 -8.15
C TYR A 137 7.68 5.40 -9.28
N GLU A 138 8.01 6.24 -10.27
CA GLU A 138 7.12 6.52 -11.40
C GLU A 138 6.94 5.26 -12.27
N VAL A 139 8.02 4.49 -12.47
CA VAL A 139 7.96 3.18 -13.16
C VAL A 139 7.01 2.22 -12.45
N LEU A 140 7.11 2.11 -11.11
CA LEU A 140 6.23 1.27 -10.31
C LEU A 140 4.78 1.74 -10.35
N ALA A 141 4.53 3.05 -10.22
CA ALA A 141 3.20 3.65 -10.28
C ALA A 141 2.56 3.44 -11.66
N HIS A 142 3.33 3.60 -12.74
CA HIS A 142 2.91 3.30 -14.10
C HIS A 142 2.49 1.84 -14.24
N ARG A 143 3.31 0.92 -13.74
CA ARG A 143 3.02 -0.51 -13.80
C ARG A 143 1.72 -0.85 -13.06
N LEU A 144 1.49 -0.26 -11.89
CA LEU A 144 0.23 -0.44 -11.16
C LEU A 144 -0.97 0.10 -11.96
N ALA A 145 -0.86 1.29 -12.55
CA ALA A 145 -1.93 1.86 -13.37
C ALA A 145 -2.23 1.04 -14.65
N GLU A 146 -1.23 0.37 -15.21
CA GLU A 146 -1.42 -0.59 -16.30
C GLU A 146 -2.17 -1.84 -15.84
N LEU A 147 -1.70 -2.45 -14.74
CA LEU A 147 -2.34 -3.64 -14.16
C LEU A 147 -3.79 -3.36 -13.72
N GLU A 148 -4.08 -2.15 -13.25
CA GLU A 148 -5.44 -1.71 -12.94
C GLU A 148 -6.31 -1.66 -14.20
N LYS A 149 -5.81 -1.06 -15.29
CA LYS A 149 -6.53 -1.01 -16.59
C LYS A 149 -6.77 -2.38 -17.20
N GLU A 150 -5.85 -3.32 -16.97
CA GLU A 150 -5.97 -4.72 -17.37
C GLU A 150 -6.96 -5.51 -16.47
N GLY A 151 -7.42 -4.91 -15.37
CA GLY A 151 -8.30 -5.57 -14.40
C GLY A 151 -7.59 -6.58 -13.50
N VAL A 152 -6.25 -6.58 -13.48
CA VAL A 152 -5.43 -7.48 -12.67
C VAL A 152 -5.42 -7.05 -11.20
N LEU A 153 -5.52 -5.75 -10.92
CA LEU A 153 -5.52 -5.21 -9.55
C LEU A 153 -6.91 -5.16 -8.88
N GLN A 154 -7.87 -5.95 -9.35
CA GLN A 154 -9.17 -6.01 -8.68
C GLN A 154 -9.00 -6.54 -7.26
N ILE A 155 -9.61 -5.86 -6.29
CA ILE A 155 -9.71 -6.33 -4.91
C ILE A 155 -10.29 -7.75 -4.97
N ALA A 156 -9.56 -8.72 -4.42
CA ALA A 156 -9.95 -10.12 -4.49
C ALA A 156 -11.33 -10.30 -3.82
N GLN A 157 -12.35 -10.55 -4.64
CA GLN A 157 -13.69 -10.88 -4.18
C GLN A 157 -13.96 -12.38 -4.36
N PRO A 158 -14.66 -13.03 -3.42
CA PRO A 158 -15.15 -14.39 -3.62
C PRO A 158 -15.94 -14.51 -4.92
N LYS A 159 -15.83 -15.64 -5.61
CA LYS A 159 -16.58 -15.88 -6.85
C LYS A 159 -18.08 -15.72 -6.60
N GLY A 160 -18.71 -14.78 -7.30
CA GLY A 160 -20.14 -14.48 -7.17
C GLY A 160 -20.49 -13.45 -6.10
N ALA A 161 -19.50 -12.86 -5.42
CA ALA A 161 -19.74 -11.71 -4.54
C ALA A 161 -20.28 -10.51 -5.34
N PRO A 162 -21.15 -9.68 -4.73
CA PRO A 162 -21.59 -8.45 -5.37
C PRO A 162 -20.39 -7.51 -5.63
N PRO A 163 -20.47 -6.63 -6.64
CA PRO A 163 -19.44 -5.64 -6.86
C PRO A 163 -19.22 -4.80 -5.60
N LEU A 164 -17.98 -4.37 -5.39
CA LEU A 164 -17.67 -3.51 -4.26
C LEU A 164 -18.57 -2.27 -4.26
N PRO A 165 -19.15 -1.90 -3.11
CA PRO A 165 -19.86 -0.64 -3.01
C PRO A 165 -18.89 0.53 -3.26
N PRO A 166 -19.39 1.68 -3.74
CA PRO A 166 -18.58 2.89 -3.82
C PRO A 166 -18.07 3.27 -2.42
N PHE A 167 -16.91 3.93 -2.36
CA PHE A 167 -16.16 4.18 -1.11
C PHE A 167 -17.00 4.88 -0.04
N GLU A 168 -17.89 5.78 -0.45
CA GLU A 168 -18.77 6.55 0.43
C GLU A 168 -19.73 5.65 1.22
N ARG A 169 -20.02 4.46 0.68
CA ARG A 169 -20.91 3.44 1.27
C ARG A 169 -20.15 2.35 2.03
N TRP A 170 -18.83 2.42 2.14
CA TRP A 170 -18.07 1.46 2.95
C TRP A 170 -18.46 1.58 4.43
N SER A 171 -18.36 0.45 5.13
CA SER A 171 -18.80 0.33 6.51
C SER A 171 -17.69 0.74 7.47
N PHE A 172 -17.81 1.94 8.02
CA PHE A 172 -16.89 2.49 9.03
C PHE A 172 -17.44 2.30 10.45
N LYS A 173 -18.19 1.22 10.69
CA LYS A 173 -18.61 0.83 12.05
C LYS A 173 -17.37 0.56 12.90
N GLU A 174 -17.38 1.01 14.15
CA GLU A 174 -16.22 0.99 15.06
C GLU A 174 -15.53 -0.38 15.08
N ARG A 175 -16.31 -1.46 15.27
CA ARG A 175 -15.80 -2.84 15.27
C ARG A 175 -15.06 -3.24 13.98
N ARG A 176 -15.55 -2.80 12.82
CA ARG A 176 -14.92 -3.11 11.52
C ARG A 176 -13.64 -2.32 11.32
N TYR A 177 -13.63 -1.05 11.73
CA TYR A 177 -12.43 -0.24 11.70
C TYR A 177 -11.34 -0.78 12.63
N ILE A 178 -11.71 -1.21 13.85
CA ILE A 178 -10.80 -1.92 14.77
C ILE A 178 -10.23 -3.18 14.11
N GLN A 179 -11.06 -4.00 13.44
CA GLN A 179 -10.58 -5.20 12.74
C GLN A 179 -9.62 -4.84 11.59
N TRP A 180 -9.92 -3.79 10.83
CA TRP A 180 -9.04 -3.31 9.76
C TRP A 180 -7.68 -2.86 10.31
N LEU A 181 -7.65 -2.07 11.39
CA LEU A 181 -6.41 -1.68 12.05
C LEU A 181 -5.64 -2.90 12.58
N ALA A 182 -6.32 -3.89 13.16
CA ALA A 182 -5.67 -5.12 13.64
C ALA A 182 -5.04 -5.94 12.49
N ASP A 183 -5.71 -6.00 11.34
CA ASP A 183 -5.20 -6.67 10.14
C ASP A 183 -4.00 -5.92 9.54
N MET A 184 -4.07 -4.58 9.49
CA MET A 184 -2.97 -3.71 9.05
C MET A 184 -1.77 -3.78 10.00
N HIS A 185 -2.00 -3.76 11.32
CA HIS A 185 -0.96 -3.95 12.33
C HIS A 185 -0.21 -5.25 12.10
N THR A 186 -0.95 -6.36 11.94
CA THR A 186 -0.36 -7.68 11.71
C THR A 186 0.50 -7.70 10.45
N ALA A 187 0.03 -7.09 9.36
CA ALA A 187 0.78 -7.00 8.11
C ALA A 187 2.06 -6.15 8.26
N HIS A 188 1.94 -4.94 8.82
CA HIS A 188 3.06 -4.03 9.06
C HIS A 188 4.09 -4.64 10.00
N TYR A 189 3.67 -5.09 11.18
CA TYR A 189 4.55 -5.71 12.17
C TYR A 189 5.35 -6.87 11.59
N THR A 190 4.69 -7.75 10.84
CA THR A 190 5.36 -8.91 10.23
C THR A 190 6.35 -8.50 9.15
N LEU A 191 5.98 -7.54 8.29
CA LEU A 191 6.86 -7.06 7.24
C LEU A 191 8.08 -6.33 7.82
N GLU A 192 7.87 -5.51 8.84
CA GLU A 192 8.91 -4.74 9.53
C GLU A 192 9.90 -5.68 10.23
N ALA A 193 9.39 -6.72 10.92
CA ALA A 193 10.22 -7.78 11.49
C ALA A 193 10.99 -8.56 10.40
N ALA A 194 10.32 -8.92 9.30
CA ALA A 194 10.95 -9.62 8.18
C ALA A 194 12.09 -8.81 7.55
N ILE A 195 11.91 -7.49 7.39
CA ILE A 195 12.95 -6.57 6.89
C ILE A 195 14.12 -6.49 7.88
N ALA A 196 13.84 -6.40 9.19
CA ALA A 196 14.87 -6.34 10.21
C ALA A 196 15.74 -7.61 10.23
N ASP A 197 15.11 -8.80 10.21
CA ASP A 197 15.83 -10.07 10.19
C ASP A 197 16.66 -10.24 8.91
N ALA A 198 16.10 -9.88 7.75
CA ALA A 198 16.82 -9.88 6.47
C ALA A 198 18.01 -8.89 6.46
N ALA A 199 17.86 -7.73 7.11
CA ALA A 199 18.94 -6.74 7.23
C ALA A 199 20.07 -7.23 8.16
N VAL A 200 19.75 -7.98 9.22
CA VAL A 200 20.76 -8.61 10.08
C VAL A 200 21.60 -9.59 9.28
N VAL A 201 20.97 -10.48 8.51
CA VAL A 201 21.67 -11.46 7.67
C VAL A 201 22.56 -10.76 6.64
N ALA A 202 22.05 -9.71 5.97
CA ALA A 202 22.84 -8.93 5.03
C ALA A 202 24.07 -8.25 5.66
N ALA A 203 24.05 -7.99 6.97
CA ALA A 203 25.15 -7.37 7.70
C ALA A 203 26.15 -8.39 8.26
N THR A 204 25.73 -9.62 8.53
CA THR A 204 26.58 -10.67 9.12
C THR A 204 27.18 -11.62 8.10
N GLU A 205 26.46 -11.90 7.02
CA GLU A 205 26.90 -12.82 5.97
C GLU A 205 27.76 -12.10 4.93
N HIS A 206 28.89 -12.71 4.58
CA HIS A 206 29.80 -12.20 3.57
C HIS A 206 29.31 -12.57 2.16
N TYR A 207 28.26 -11.92 1.68
CA TYR A 207 27.81 -12.03 0.27
C TYR A 207 28.72 -11.29 -0.72
N ASP A 208 30.00 -11.13 -0.40
CA ASP A 208 30.95 -10.33 -1.17
C ASP A 208 31.12 -10.85 -2.60
N ASP A 209 30.91 -12.15 -2.81
CA ASP A 209 30.98 -12.80 -4.11
C ASP A 209 29.67 -12.73 -4.93
N ASN A 210 28.55 -12.31 -4.32
CA ASN A 210 27.25 -12.21 -4.99
C ASN A 210 26.71 -10.77 -5.04
N ASP A 211 27.16 -10.01 -6.04
CA ASP A 211 26.75 -8.61 -6.25
C ASP A 211 25.23 -8.44 -6.40
N ARG A 212 24.54 -9.40 -7.02
CA ARG A 212 23.08 -9.34 -7.20
C ARG A 212 22.36 -9.41 -5.86
N LEU A 213 22.72 -10.37 -5.02
CA LEU A 213 22.13 -10.54 -3.70
C LEU A 213 22.38 -9.32 -2.81
N ARG A 214 23.63 -8.81 -2.80
CA ARG A 214 24.01 -7.58 -2.09
C ARG A 214 23.16 -6.38 -2.51
N LYS A 215 22.88 -6.23 -3.80
CA LYS A 215 22.01 -5.16 -4.33
C LYS A 215 20.54 -5.31 -3.90
N ALA A 216 20.02 -6.54 -3.86
CA ALA A 216 18.66 -6.80 -3.39
C ALA A 216 18.50 -6.42 -1.90
N PHE A 217 19.46 -6.80 -1.05
CA PHE A 217 19.45 -6.38 0.36
C PHE A 217 19.69 -4.88 0.55
N ALA A 218 20.56 -4.27 -0.25
CA ALA A 218 20.73 -2.81 -0.26
C ALA A 218 19.42 -2.09 -0.60
N ALA A 219 18.66 -2.59 -1.58
CA ALA A 219 17.33 -2.06 -1.89
C ALA A 219 16.34 -2.23 -0.73
N LEU A 220 16.35 -3.39 -0.06
CA LEU A 220 15.52 -3.67 1.10
C LEU A 220 15.84 -2.75 2.29
N SER A 221 17.11 -2.37 2.47
CA SER A 221 17.55 -1.45 3.52
C SER A 221 16.90 -0.06 3.46
N HIS A 222 16.30 0.31 2.32
CA HIS A 222 15.55 1.56 2.17
C HIS A 222 14.13 1.52 2.77
N PHE A 223 13.75 0.40 3.40
CA PHE A 223 12.49 0.21 4.10
C PHE A 223 12.67 -0.19 5.58
N THR A 224 13.88 -0.03 6.14
CA THR A 224 14.16 -0.31 7.56
C THR A 224 13.60 0.78 8.47
N GLU A 225 13.60 0.50 9.78
CA GLU A 225 13.12 1.42 10.83
C GLU A 225 13.83 2.78 10.75
N GLU A 226 15.14 2.78 10.48
CA GLU A 226 15.97 3.98 10.33
C GLU A 226 15.50 4.90 9.20
N LYS A 227 14.75 4.36 8.21
CA LYS A 227 14.16 5.17 7.14
C LYS A 227 12.84 5.80 7.56
N GLY A 228 12.31 5.47 8.73
CA GLY A 228 11.16 6.17 9.29
C GLY A 228 9.83 5.81 8.63
N LEU A 229 9.76 4.69 7.92
CA LEU A 229 8.56 4.24 7.21
C LEU A 229 7.72 3.22 8.00
N HIS A 230 8.28 2.62 9.06
CA HIS A 230 7.60 1.63 9.91
C HIS A 230 6.38 2.24 10.60
N ARG A 231 5.28 1.49 10.67
CA ARG A 231 3.96 1.95 11.16
C ARG A 231 3.33 1.06 12.22
N SER A 232 3.89 -0.12 12.52
CA SER A 232 3.24 -1.06 13.44
C SER A 232 3.02 -0.47 14.84
N LEU A 233 3.97 0.31 15.36
CA LEU A 233 3.86 0.96 16.67
C LEU A 233 2.73 2.00 16.71
N GLU A 234 2.62 2.83 15.68
CA GLU A 234 1.56 3.84 15.59
C GLU A 234 0.18 3.19 15.47
N ILE A 235 0.05 2.07 14.73
CA ILE A 235 -1.20 1.32 14.65
C ILE A 235 -1.56 0.72 16.02
N ALA A 236 -0.57 0.19 16.75
CA ALA A 236 -0.79 -0.34 18.10
C ALA A 236 -1.26 0.76 19.08
N ALA A 237 -0.68 1.96 18.97
CA ALA A 237 -1.10 3.13 19.75
C ALA A 237 -2.55 3.51 19.44
N ASP A 238 -2.93 3.55 18.16
CA ASP A 238 -4.31 3.84 17.74
C ASP A 238 -5.31 2.81 18.25
N LEU A 239 -5.00 1.51 18.15
CA LEU A 239 -5.83 0.45 18.71
C LEU A 239 -6.03 0.62 20.22
N ASN A 240 -4.99 0.99 20.96
CA ASN A 240 -5.05 1.25 22.40
C ASN A 240 -5.81 2.54 22.75
N ASN A 241 -5.84 3.52 21.85
CA ASN A 241 -6.56 4.77 22.05
C ASN A 241 -8.04 4.61 21.74
N ILE A 242 -8.39 3.91 20.65
CA ILE A 242 -9.77 3.51 20.34
C ILE A 242 -10.34 2.65 21.47
N ALA A 243 -9.56 1.70 21.98
CA ALA A 243 -9.92 0.88 23.11
C ALA A 243 -10.46 1.67 24.31
N LYS A 244 -9.76 2.73 24.69
CA LYS A 244 -10.11 3.59 25.84
C LYS A 244 -11.31 4.47 25.56
N ALA A 245 -11.49 4.88 24.31
CA ALA A 245 -12.59 5.73 23.85
C ALA A 245 -13.80 4.93 23.31
N SER A 246 -13.73 3.60 23.34
CA SER A 246 -14.65 2.72 22.63
C SER A 246 -16.07 2.87 23.16
N THR A 247 -17.05 2.90 22.25
CA THR A 247 -18.48 2.93 22.60
C THR A 247 -19.09 1.53 22.68
N LEU A 248 -18.29 0.51 22.42
CA LEU A 248 -18.75 -0.87 22.39
C LEU A 248 -19.01 -1.40 23.81
N GLU A 249 -20.17 -2.01 24.02
CA GLU A 249 -20.55 -2.62 25.32
C GLU A 249 -19.61 -3.76 25.75
N HIS A 250 -18.92 -4.37 24.79
CA HIS A 250 -18.04 -5.51 25.01
C HIS A 250 -16.68 -5.28 24.37
N ALA A 251 -15.62 -5.61 25.12
CA ALA A 251 -14.25 -5.60 24.62
C ALA A 251 -14.12 -6.39 23.32
N VAL A 252 -13.54 -5.78 22.29
CA VAL A 252 -13.25 -6.48 21.04
C VAL A 252 -12.02 -7.35 21.24
N VAL A 253 -12.17 -8.66 21.09
CA VAL A 253 -11.02 -9.55 21.06
C VAL A 253 -10.30 -9.38 19.72
N LEU A 254 -9.15 -8.70 19.74
CA LEU A 254 -8.32 -8.50 18.55
C LEU A 254 -7.73 -9.84 18.11
N LYS A 255 -8.28 -10.40 17.03
CA LYS A 255 -7.69 -11.53 16.31
C LYS A 255 -7.48 -11.09 14.87
N PRO A 256 -6.28 -11.31 14.30
CA PRO A 256 -6.08 -11.09 12.87
C PRO A 256 -7.07 -11.94 12.08
N SER A 257 -7.62 -11.39 11.01
CA SER A 257 -8.49 -12.15 10.11
C SER A 257 -7.75 -13.31 9.45
N ALA A 258 -8.50 -14.24 8.84
CA ALA A 258 -7.89 -15.32 8.06
C ALA A 258 -7.00 -14.79 6.93
N ASN A 259 -7.41 -13.67 6.30
CA ASN A 259 -6.66 -13.03 5.23
C ASN A 259 -5.35 -12.41 5.75
N SER A 260 -5.41 -11.69 6.88
CA SER A 260 -4.22 -11.12 7.51
C SER A 260 -3.23 -12.20 7.97
N ASN A 261 -3.73 -13.29 8.57
CA ASN A 261 -2.88 -14.43 8.93
C ASN A 261 -2.23 -15.08 7.70
N ALA A 262 -2.98 -15.29 6.61
CA ALA A 262 -2.41 -15.87 5.39
C ALA A 262 -1.31 -14.99 4.78
N TYR A 263 -1.48 -13.66 4.83
CA TYR A 263 -0.45 -12.73 4.39
C TYR A 263 0.77 -12.73 5.31
N ARG A 264 0.57 -12.75 6.64
CA ARG A 264 1.64 -12.94 7.62
C ARG A 264 2.46 -14.20 7.33
N GLU A 265 1.82 -15.35 7.17
CA GLU A 265 2.52 -16.61 6.89
C GLU A 265 3.31 -16.55 5.58
N TYR A 266 2.84 -15.80 4.59
CA TYR A 266 3.59 -15.56 3.36
C TYR A 266 4.85 -14.72 3.62
N LEU A 267 4.75 -13.62 4.35
CA LEU A 267 5.90 -12.78 4.71
C LEU A 267 6.94 -13.56 5.54
N ILE A 268 6.48 -14.38 6.51
CA ILE A 268 7.34 -15.26 7.30
C ILE A 268 8.10 -16.25 6.40
N ARG A 269 7.43 -16.84 5.40
CA ARG A 269 8.13 -17.72 4.44
C ARG A 269 9.21 -17.00 3.64
N LEU A 270 8.95 -15.75 3.20
CA LEU A 270 9.94 -14.97 2.47
C LEU A 270 11.18 -14.71 3.33
N VAL A 271 11.01 -14.23 4.57
CA VAL A 271 12.15 -13.98 5.45
C VAL A 271 12.90 -15.25 5.81
N ASN A 272 12.22 -16.37 6.08
CA ASN A 272 12.89 -17.64 6.34
C ASN A 272 13.80 -18.06 5.16
N THR A 273 13.37 -17.79 3.92
CA THR A 273 14.23 -18.01 2.74
C THR A 273 15.36 -16.98 2.67
N CYS A 274 15.13 -15.72 3.04
CA CYS A 274 16.20 -14.72 3.10
C CYS A 274 17.27 -15.02 4.16
N THR A 275 16.91 -15.76 5.21
CA THR A 275 17.80 -16.09 6.34
C THR A 275 18.39 -17.49 6.25
N GLU A 276 18.27 -18.16 5.10
CA GLU A 276 18.87 -19.48 4.90
C GLU A 276 20.39 -19.36 4.70
N GLU A 277 21.16 -20.23 5.36
CA GLU A 277 22.64 -20.22 5.32
C GLU A 277 23.20 -20.96 4.09
N ASP A 278 22.36 -21.63 3.30
CA ASP A 278 22.78 -22.40 2.13
C ASP A 278 23.09 -21.47 0.94
N GLU A 279 24.37 -21.17 0.72
CA GLU A 279 24.85 -20.36 -0.41
C GLU A 279 24.41 -20.89 -1.79
N SER A 280 24.17 -22.21 -1.90
CA SER A 280 23.71 -22.81 -3.17
C SER A 280 22.30 -22.35 -3.56
N GLU A 281 21.56 -21.75 -2.62
CA GLU A 281 20.21 -21.22 -2.81
C GLU A 281 20.18 -19.70 -3.02
N SER A 282 21.33 -19.07 -3.29
CA SER A 282 21.45 -17.61 -3.43
C SER A 282 20.44 -16.96 -4.40
N ASP A 283 20.07 -17.62 -5.50
CA ASP A 283 19.02 -17.14 -6.42
C ASP A 283 17.64 -17.07 -5.73
N LYS A 284 17.30 -18.05 -4.87
CA LYS A 284 16.04 -18.04 -4.10
C LYS A 284 16.05 -16.99 -2.99
N ILE A 285 17.20 -16.78 -2.37
CA ILE A 285 17.42 -15.72 -1.38
C ILE A 285 17.20 -14.35 -2.06
N GLU A 286 17.83 -14.13 -3.21
CA GLU A 286 17.67 -12.91 -4.01
C GLU A 286 16.20 -12.68 -4.39
N GLU A 287 15.54 -13.71 -4.94
CA GLU A 287 14.12 -13.61 -5.32
C GLU A 287 13.23 -13.27 -4.11
N SER A 288 13.50 -13.87 -2.95
CA SER A 288 12.74 -13.62 -1.72
C SER A 288 12.97 -12.21 -1.19
N ALA A 289 14.19 -11.69 -1.25
CA ALA A 289 14.51 -10.31 -0.89
C ALA A 289 13.78 -9.32 -1.82
N LEU A 290 13.81 -9.53 -3.14
CA LEU A 290 13.08 -8.69 -4.10
C LEU A 290 11.57 -8.72 -3.87
N ARG A 291 11.02 -9.89 -3.51
CA ARG A 291 9.61 -10.01 -3.11
C ARG A 291 9.31 -9.21 -1.83
N LEU A 292 10.20 -9.20 -0.84
CA LEU A 292 10.03 -8.34 0.34
C LEU A 292 10.04 -6.86 -0.03
N VAL A 293 10.93 -6.42 -0.94
CA VAL A 293 10.94 -5.03 -1.46
C VAL A 293 9.61 -4.68 -2.13
N ALA A 294 9.07 -5.58 -2.96
CA ALA A 294 7.76 -5.37 -3.60
C ALA A 294 6.62 -5.22 -2.57
N ASN A 295 6.60 -6.06 -1.53
CA ASN A 295 5.59 -5.99 -0.48
C ASN A 295 5.76 -4.73 0.40
N ALA A 296 6.98 -4.28 0.68
CA ALA A 296 7.27 -3.02 1.37
C ALA A 296 6.74 -1.82 0.58
N TYR A 297 7.08 -1.73 -0.71
CA TYR A 297 6.55 -0.70 -1.58
C TYR A 297 5.01 -0.69 -1.60
N LEU A 298 4.38 -1.86 -1.83
CA LEU A 298 2.93 -1.95 -1.96
C LEU A 298 2.18 -1.65 -0.66
N LEU A 299 2.68 -2.11 0.50
CA LEU A 299 2.02 -1.87 1.77
C LEU A 299 2.07 -0.38 2.14
N HIS A 300 3.24 0.26 1.97
CA HIS A 300 3.40 1.68 2.24
C HIS A 300 2.65 2.57 1.25
N VAL A 301 2.68 2.28 -0.06
CA VAL A 301 1.92 3.08 -1.03
C VAL A 301 0.42 2.92 -0.80
N THR A 302 -0.06 1.73 -0.41
CA THR A 302 -1.47 1.52 -0.04
C THR A 302 -1.85 2.35 1.18
N HIS A 303 -0.99 2.37 2.21
CA HIS A 303 -1.19 3.19 3.39
C HIS A 303 -1.24 4.70 3.05
N LEU A 304 -0.23 5.21 2.33
CA LEU A 304 -0.08 6.63 1.98
C LEU A 304 -1.11 7.14 0.96
N THR A 305 -1.92 6.25 0.37
CA THR A 305 -2.97 6.61 -0.60
C THR A 305 -4.35 6.24 -0.08
N THR A 306 -4.75 4.98 -0.27
CA THR A 306 -6.06 4.47 0.14
C THR A 306 -6.22 4.47 1.65
N GLY A 307 -5.15 4.16 2.39
CA GLY A 307 -5.13 4.22 3.85
C GLY A 307 -5.44 5.62 4.38
N MET A 308 -4.84 6.68 3.81
CA MET A 308 -5.14 8.07 4.20
C MET A 308 -6.62 8.43 4.00
N ARG A 309 -7.23 7.99 2.89
CA ARG A 309 -8.67 8.18 2.63
C ARG A 309 -9.54 7.45 3.66
N ILE A 310 -9.15 6.22 4.02
CA ILE A 310 -9.81 5.43 5.07
C ILE A 310 -9.69 6.14 6.42
N GLY A 311 -8.50 6.65 6.76
CA GLY A 311 -8.25 7.37 8.00
C GLY A 311 -9.10 8.63 8.13
N ALA A 312 -9.17 9.45 7.07
CA ALA A 312 -10.02 10.65 7.06
C ALA A 312 -11.51 10.30 7.28
N ALA A 313 -12.03 9.32 6.52
CA ALA A 313 -13.43 8.91 6.65
C ALA A 313 -13.73 8.29 8.03
N ALA A 314 -12.79 7.53 8.60
CA ALA A 314 -12.92 6.96 9.94
C ALA A 314 -12.85 8.05 11.03
N ALA A 315 -11.98 9.06 10.85
CA ALA A 315 -11.83 10.16 11.80
C ALA A 315 -13.14 10.92 12.01
N GLU A 316 -13.83 11.23 10.91
CA GLU A 316 -15.14 11.90 10.90
C GLU A 316 -16.23 11.00 11.53
N LYS A 317 -16.32 9.73 11.09
CA LYS A 317 -17.41 8.84 11.48
C LYS A 317 -17.29 8.25 12.88
N LEU A 318 -16.08 8.16 13.44
CA LEU A 318 -15.78 7.49 14.70
C LEU A 318 -15.19 8.41 15.77
N ASN A 319 -15.17 9.73 15.56
CA ASN A 319 -14.62 10.70 16.50
C ASN A 319 -13.18 10.35 16.94
N LEU A 320 -12.31 9.99 15.99
CA LEU A 320 -10.94 9.54 16.31
C LEU A 320 -10.03 10.67 16.81
N PHE A 321 -10.35 11.93 16.51
CA PHE A 321 -9.60 13.10 16.98
C PHE A 321 -9.62 13.23 18.52
N PRO A 322 -10.79 13.32 19.19
CA PRO A 322 -10.85 13.27 20.66
C PRO A 322 -10.20 12.02 21.26
N ALA A 323 -10.29 10.88 20.56
CA ALA A 323 -9.67 9.64 21.01
C ALA A 323 -8.14 9.63 20.86
N GLN A 324 -7.54 10.58 20.14
CA GLN A 324 -6.12 10.59 19.77
C GLN A 324 -5.69 9.33 19.01
N ALA A 325 -6.57 8.81 18.15
CA ALA A 325 -6.40 7.53 17.44
C ALA A 325 -6.11 7.71 15.95
N LEU A 326 -5.20 8.63 15.62
CA LEU A 326 -4.77 8.94 14.26
C LEU A 326 -3.24 8.87 14.08
N ASN A 327 -2.52 8.27 15.03
CA ASN A 327 -1.07 8.15 15.00
C ASN A 327 -0.60 7.44 13.72
N PHE A 328 -1.33 6.42 13.27
CA PHE A 328 -0.99 5.67 12.05
C PHE A 328 -0.86 6.59 10.83
N TYR A 329 -1.63 7.69 10.78
CA TYR A 329 -1.64 8.59 9.62
C TYR A 329 -0.83 9.87 9.84
N GLN A 330 -0.71 10.33 11.08
CA GLN A 330 -0.19 11.66 11.40
C GLN A 330 1.20 11.64 12.07
N THR A 331 1.57 10.53 12.72
CA THR A 331 2.84 10.44 13.44
C THR A 331 3.93 9.96 12.49
N TRP A 332 4.79 10.89 12.10
CA TRP A 332 5.93 10.65 11.21
C TRP A 332 7.22 11.20 11.86
N PRO A 333 8.38 10.60 11.55
CA PRO A 333 9.65 11.14 12.01
C PRO A 333 9.90 12.52 11.42
N PRO A 334 10.69 13.38 12.10
CA PRO A 334 10.90 14.77 11.69
C PRO A 334 11.37 14.94 10.24
N GLU A 335 12.17 13.99 9.73
CA GLU A 335 12.71 14.01 8.37
C GLU A 335 11.64 13.75 7.29
N ALA A 336 10.54 13.09 7.67
CA ALA A 336 9.42 12.80 6.78
C ALA A 336 8.34 13.89 6.81
N VAL A 337 8.37 14.80 7.78
CA VAL A 337 7.46 15.95 7.89
C VAL A 337 8.02 17.11 7.04
N PRO A 338 7.19 17.85 6.28
CA PRO A 338 5.72 17.79 6.21
C PRO A 338 5.15 16.85 5.13
N ASP A 339 5.99 16.15 4.37
CA ASP A 339 5.54 15.34 3.22
C ASP A 339 6.02 13.87 3.31
N PRO A 340 5.28 13.02 4.04
CA PRO A 340 5.57 11.59 4.16
C PRO A 340 5.62 10.86 2.81
N LEU A 341 4.81 11.30 1.85
CA LEU A 341 4.76 10.72 0.51
C LEU A 341 6.05 11.04 -0.25
N ALA A 342 6.53 12.28 -0.22
CA ALA A 342 7.82 12.63 -0.82
C ALA A 342 8.98 11.85 -0.17
N HIS A 343 8.94 11.65 1.14
CA HIS A 343 9.95 10.84 1.85
C HIS A 343 9.91 9.37 1.42
N PHE A 344 8.71 8.78 1.28
CA PHE A 344 8.53 7.44 0.73
C PHE A 344 9.02 7.32 -0.72
N ILE A 345 8.70 8.30 -1.57
CA ILE A 345 9.15 8.36 -2.97
C ILE A 345 10.68 8.41 -3.04
N LYS A 346 11.32 9.21 -2.19
CA LYS A 346 12.78 9.30 -2.09
C LYS A 346 13.41 7.94 -1.77
N ASN A 347 12.89 7.24 -0.76
CA ASN A 347 13.39 5.91 -0.38
C ASN A 347 13.13 4.86 -1.47
N THR A 348 11.96 4.87 -2.10
CA THR A 348 11.63 3.98 -3.22
C THR A 348 12.57 4.20 -4.41
N ASN A 349 12.86 5.45 -4.75
CA ASN A 349 13.81 5.78 -5.82
C ASN A 349 15.24 5.35 -5.48
N ALA A 350 15.64 5.45 -4.21
CA ALA A 350 16.94 4.98 -3.75
C ALA A 350 17.04 3.45 -3.80
N ALA A 351 15.99 2.74 -3.39
CA ALA A 351 15.88 1.28 -3.55
C ALA A 351 16.02 0.87 -5.01
N GLY A 352 15.31 1.55 -5.93
CA GLY A 352 15.44 1.30 -7.37
C GLY A 352 16.85 1.49 -7.90
N LYS A 353 17.56 2.53 -7.46
CA LYS A 353 18.96 2.79 -7.86
C LYS A 353 19.93 1.72 -7.37
N ALA A 354 19.62 1.04 -6.26
CA ALA A 354 20.45 -0.06 -5.76
C ALA A 354 20.31 -1.33 -6.62
N LEU A 355 19.16 -1.53 -7.26
CA LEU A 355 18.86 -2.72 -8.07
C LEU A 355 19.48 -2.66 -9.47
N THR A 356 19.81 -3.83 -10.04
CA THR A 356 20.11 -3.94 -11.48
C THR A 356 18.82 -3.81 -12.32
N PRO A 357 18.90 -3.50 -13.63
CA PRO A 357 17.72 -3.48 -14.50
C PRO A 357 16.93 -4.80 -14.50
N GLU A 358 17.61 -5.94 -14.44
CA GLU A 358 16.98 -7.26 -14.39
C GLU A 358 16.21 -7.45 -13.08
N GLN A 359 16.78 -7.01 -11.95
CA GLN A 359 16.11 -7.07 -10.65
C GLN A 359 14.91 -6.12 -10.56
N GLN A 360 15.01 -4.93 -11.17
CA GLN A 360 13.87 -4.02 -11.30
C GLN A 360 12.72 -4.67 -12.06
N GLU A 361 13.02 -5.36 -13.17
CA GLU A 361 12.02 -6.09 -13.95
C GLU A 361 11.40 -7.26 -13.16
N LEU A 362 12.21 -8.04 -12.43
CA LEU A 362 11.69 -9.11 -11.54
C LEU A 362 10.75 -8.55 -10.47
N LEU A 363 11.09 -7.41 -9.88
CA LEU A 363 10.25 -6.72 -8.90
C LEU A 363 8.92 -6.25 -9.54
N LEU A 364 8.94 -5.69 -10.76
CA LEU A 364 7.74 -5.30 -11.49
C LEU A 364 6.82 -6.49 -11.78
N GLN A 365 7.39 -7.67 -12.04
CA GLN A 365 6.64 -8.91 -12.25
C GLN A 365 6.00 -9.47 -10.97
N GLU A 366 6.52 -9.09 -9.79
CA GLU A 366 5.94 -9.52 -8.51
C GLU A 366 4.74 -8.66 -8.07
N LEU A 367 4.65 -7.40 -8.50
CA LEU A 367 3.54 -6.51 -8.14
C LEU A 367 2.13 -7.14 -8.31
N PRO A 368 1.77 -7.76 -9.46
CA PRO A 368 0.45 -8.37 -9.62
C PRO A 368 0.21 -9.58 -8.71
N ARG A 369 1.27 -10.19 -8.16
CA ARG A 369 1.15 -11.32 -7.22
C ARG A 369 1.01 -10.83 -5.79
N ALA A 370 1.69 -9.75 -5.43
CA ALA A 370 1.68 -9.19 -4.08
C ALA A 370 0.43 -8.35 -3.80
N MET A 371 -0.03 -7.54 -4.76
CA MET A 371 -1.15 -6.60 -4.55
C MET A 371 -2.47 -7.27 -4.10
N PRO A 372 -2.90 -8.44 -4.62
CA PRO A 372 -4.09 -9.13 -4.11
C PRO A 372 -4.01 -9.47 -2.62
N LYS A 373 -2.81 -9.76 -2.09
CA LYS A 373 -2.60 -10.11 -0.67
C LYS A 373 -2.79 -8.90 0.27
N ILE A 374 -2.49 -7.70 -0.22
CA ILE A 374 -2.63 -6.45 0.53
C ILE A 374 -4.07 -5.94 0.41
N THR A 375 -4.63 -5.94 -0.80
CA THR A 375 -5.99 -5.44 -1.04
C THR A 375 -7.07 -6.25 -0.32
N VAL A 376 -6.88 -7.56 -0.10
CA VAL A 376 -7.83 -8.38 0.66
C VAL A 376 -7.94 -7.96 2.14
N LEU A 377 -6.94 -7.25 2.68
CA LEU A 377 -7.01 -6.66 4.03
C LEU A 377 -8.09 -5.57 4.14
N LEU A 378 -8.51 -4.98 3.01
CA LEU A 378 -9.61 -4.00 2.98
C LEU A 378 -10.99 -4.65 3.16
N SER A 379 -11.09 -5.98 3.09
CA SER A 379 -12.36 -6.70 3.11
C SER A 379 -13.25 -6.36 4.32
N SER A 380 -12.65 -6.07 5.48
CA SER A 380 -13.36 -5.70 6.71
C SER A 380 -14.22 -4.43 6.57
N LEU A 381 -13.81 -3.48 5.71
CA LEU A 381 -14.48 -2.20 5.47
C LEU A 381 -15.38 -2.21 4.23
N THR A 382 -15.11 -3.06 3.25
CA THR A 382 -15.75 -3.04 1.91
C THR A 382 -17.22 -3.48 1.84
N HIS A 383 -17.93 -3.51 2.97
CA HIS A 383 -19.35 -3.85 3.02
C HIS A 383 -20.20 -2.59 2.97
N ALA A 384 -21.37 -2.66 2.34
CA ALA A 384 -22.36 -1.60 2.43
C ALA A 384 -22.96 -1.55 3.84
N ASP A 385 -23.06 -0.36 4.41
CA ASP A 385 -23.64 -0.15 5.74
C ASP A 385 -25.15 -0.37 5.84
#